data_AF-A0A3Q0NGM3-F1
#
_entry.id   AF-A0A3Q0NGM3-F1
#
_cell.length_a   1.000
_cell.length_b   1.000
_cell.length_c   1.000
_cell.angle_alpha   90.00
_cell.angle_beta   90.00
_cell.angle_gamma   90.00
#
_symmetry.space_group_name_H-M   'P 1'
#
loop_
_entity.id
_entity.type
_entity.pdbx_description
1 polymer ?
#
loop_
_entity_poly.entity_id
_entity_poly.type
_entity_poly.pdbx_seq_one_letter_code
_entity_poly.pdbx_strand_id
1 'polypeptide(L)'
;MSTRVMYPAEIKEKAIKMKLAGKSTKEIMRTLNIKNPTQVKTWWRWYRNEETHRFHQGVGKQYKYQKGVPELPEIEQLKIALRQKELELEILKKYKALERK
;
A
#
# COMPACT_ATOMS: atom_id res chain seq x y z
N MET A 1 31.72 -3.60 5.12
CA MET A 1 30.37 -3.60 4.53
C MET A 1 29.49 -2.65 5.34
N SER A 2 28.78 -1.71 4.72
CA SER A 2 27.88 -0.80 5.45
C SER A 2 26.61 -1.55 5.85
N THR A 3 26.40 -1.79 7.15
CA THR A 3 25.20 -2.42 7.69
C THR A 3 23.99 -1.51 7.48
N ARG A 4 23.06 -1.94 6.63
CA ARG A 4 21.85 -1.19 6.32
C ARG A 4 20.91 -1.21 7.54
N VAL A 5 20.67 -0.04 8.13
CA VAL A 5 19.77 0.13 9.28
C VAL A 5 18.31 0.12 8.81
N MET A 6 17.53 -0.82 9.33
CA MET A 6 16.07 -0.88 9.16
C MET A 6 15.39 -0.14 10.31
N TYR A 7 14.41 0.70 9.99
CA TYR A 7 13.54 1.32 10.98
C TYR A 7 12.17 0.62 10.96
N PRO A 8 11.60 0.27 12.12
CA PRO A 8 10.24 -0.24 12.24
C PRO A 8 9.20 0.71 11.64
N ALA A 9 8.04 0.19 11.24
CA ALA A 9 6.94 0.99 10.69
C ALA A 9 6.53 2.12 11.65
N GLU A 10 6.49 1.85 12.96
CA GLU A 10 6.18 2.82 14.02
C GLU A 10 7.08 4.07 13.99
N ILE A 11 8.38 3.89 13.77
CA ILE A 11 9.32 5.01 13.67
C ILE A 11 9.04 5.84 12.40
N LYS A 12 8.68 5.18 11.30
CA LYS A 12 8.31 5.85 10.05
C LYS A 12 7.04 6.68 10.24
N GLU A 13 6.01 6.10 10.86
CA GLU A 13 4.76 6.80 11.17
C GLU A 13 4.99 7.99 12.11
N LYS A 14 5.81 7.81 13.15
CA LYS A 14 6.17 8.89 14.06
C LYS A 14 6.90 10.04 13.33
N ALA A 15 7.78 9.71 12.39
CA ALA A 15 8.43 10.72 11.53
C ALA A 15 7.43 11.50 10.68
N ILE A 16 6.38 10.84 10.16
CA ILE A 16 5.30 11.50 9.42
C ILE A 16 4.46 12.40 10.34
N LYS A 17 4.07 11.93 11.52
CA LYS A 17 3.33 12.73 12.52
C LYS A 17 4.09 14.01 12.87
N MET A 18 5.41 13.91 13.06
CA MET A 18 6.25 15.09 13.29
C MET A 18 6.33 16.01 12.06
N LYS A 19 6.38 15.45 10.84
CA LYS A 19 6.35 16.24 9.60
C LYS A 19 5.05 17.02 9.44
N LEU A 20 3.92 16.40 9.76
CA LEU A 20 2.60 17.04 9.77
C LEU A 20 2.53 18.16 10.81
N ALA A 21 3.17 17.97 11.96
CA ALA A 21 3.34 19.00 12.99
C ALA A 21 4.34 20.13 12.60
N GLY A 22 4.77 20.20 11.33
CA GLY A 22 5.66 21.25 10.83
C GLY A 22 7.13 21.10 11.21
N LYS A 23 7.53 19.97 11.80
CA LYS A 23 8.90 19.77 12.28
C LYS A 23 9.91 19.62 11.13
N SER A 24 11.10 20.17 11.33
CA SER A 24 12.18 20.09 10.35
C SER A 24 12.72 18.66 10.25
N THR A 25 13.26 18.28 9.09
CA THR A 25 13.86 16.93 8.93
C THR A 25 15.03 16.70 9.88
N LYS A 26 15.79 17.76 10.21
CA LYS A 26 16.91 17.68 11.17
C LYS A 26 16.41 17.36 12.58
N GLU A 27 15.31 17.97 13.00
CA GLU A 27 14.71 17.74 14.32
C GLU A 27 14.14 16.32 14.43
N ILE A 28 13.49 15.84 13.37
CA ILE A 28 13.00 14.46 13.27
C ILE A 28 14.14 13.45 13.34
N MET A 29 15.27 13.74 12.67
CA MET A 29 16.45 12.87 12.75
C MET A 29 17.02 12.79 14.17
N ARG A 30 17.14 13.92 14.87
CA ARG A 30 17.65 13.96 16.23
C ARG A 30 16.74 13.22 17.21
N THR A 31 15.43 13.43 17.10
CA THR A 31 14.43 12.83 18.00
C THR A 31 14.23 11.34 17.79
N LEU A 32 14.29 10.86 16.55
CA LEU A 32 14.10 9.44 16.20
C LEU A 32 15.41 8.69 16.00
N ASN A 33 16.54 9.34 16.29
CA ASN A 33 17.90 8.83 16.10
C ASN A 33 18.14 8.28 14.67
N ILE A 34 17.59 8.96 13.66
CA ILE A 34 17.70 8.55 12.26
C ILE A 34 18.99 9.11 11.67
N LYS A 35 19.86 8.23 11.18
CA LYS A 35 21.16 8.62 10.63
C LYS A 35 21.07 9.37 9.30
N ASN A 36 20.10 9.02 8.43
CA ASN A 36 20.05 9.53 7.06
C ASN A 36 18.81 10.41 6.79
N PRO A 37 18.98 11.70 6.42
CA PRO A 37 17.85 12.59 6.12
C PRO A 37 17.02 12.13 4.92
N THR A 38 17.63 11.42 3.97
CA THR A 38 16.95 10.92 2.77
C THR A 38 15.88 9.90 3.14
N GLN A 39 16.05 9.12 4.20
CA GLN A 39 15.02 8.16 4.65
C GLN A 39 13.74 8.89 5.05
N VAL A 40 13.85 9.97 5.83
CA VAL A 40 12.70 10.78 6.23
C VAL A 40 12.03 11.43 5.01
N LYS A 41 12.82 11.92 4.04
CA LYS A 41 12.28 12.47 2.78
C LYS A 41 11.54 11.42 1.95
N THR A 42 12.06 10.20 1.86
CA THR A 42 11.42 9.08 1.16
C THR A 42 10.11 8.70 1.84
N TRP A 43 10.07 8.58 3.17
CA TRP A 43 8.83 8.28 3.88
C TRP A 43 7.79 9.38 3.69
N TRP A 44 8.21 10.65 3.73
CA TRP A 44 7.32 11.77 3.44
C TRP A 44 6.74 11.71 2.02
N ARG A 45 7.55 11.33 1.02
CA ARG A 45 7.08 11.13 -0.35
C ARG A 45 6.05 9.99 -0.43
N TRP A 46 6.30 8.86 0.21
CA TRP A 46 5.34 7.75 0.24
C TRP A 46 4.02 8.15 0.89
N TYR A 47 4.08 8.90 2.00
CA TYR A 47 2.88 9.42 2.65
C TYR A 47 2.07 10.32 1.73
N ARG A 48 2.71 11.28 1.03
CA ARG A 48 2.02 12.17 0.07
C ARG A 48 1.42 11.45 -1.14
N ASN A 49 1.95 10.28 -1.48
CA ASN A 49 1.48 9.46 -2.58
C ASN A 49 0.50 8.36 -2.11
N GLU A 50 0.07 8.39 -0.84
CA GLU A 50 -0.78 7.35 -0.23
C GLU A 50 -0.18 5.92 -0.30
N GLU A 51 1.15 5.83 -0.38
CA GLU A 51 1.90 4.58 -0.46
C GLU A 51 2.38 4.08 0.93
N THR A 52 1.56 4.25 1.95
CA THR A 52 1.91 3.91 3.34
C THR A 52 2.12 2.41 3.55
N HIS A 53 1.54 1.55 2.70
CA HIS A 53 1.83 0.10 2.67
C HIS A 53 3.32 -0.23 2.51
N ARG A 54 4.12 0.68 1.95
CA ARG A 54 5.57 0.54 1.82
C ARG A 54 6.29 0.58 3.18
N PHE A 55 5.66 1.09 4.25
CA PHE A 55 6.28 1.12 5.58
C PHE A 55 6.51 -0.27 6.16
N HIS A 56 5.68 -1.25 5.79
CA HIS A 56 5.80 -2.65 6.23
C HIS A 56 6.70 -3.49 5.32
N GLN A 57 7.14 -2.96 4.17
CA GLN A 57 8.02 -3.71 3.26
C GLN A 57 9.42 -3.88 3.87
N GLY A 58 9.87 -5.14 3.95
CA GLY A 58 11.25 -5.48 4.27
C GLY A 58 12.22 -5.05 3.16
N VAL A 59 13.46 -4.75 3.53
CA VAL A 59 14.47 -4.31 2.56
C VAL A 59 15.08 -5.51 1.84
N GLY A 60 15.25 -5.43 0.52
CA GLY A 60 15.87 -6.50 -0.28
C GLY A 60 14.90 -7.34 -1.11
N LYS A 61 13.59 -7.10 -1.01
CA LYS A 61 12.66 -7.56 -2.05
C LYS A 61 12.90 -6.72 -3.31
N GLN A 62 13.35 -7.36 -4.38
CA GLN A 62 13.43 -6.72 -5.70
C GLN A 62 12.03 -6.24 -6.11
N TYR A 63 11.95 -5.06 -6.70
CA TYR A 63 10.73 -4.51 -7.24
C TYR A 63 10.16 -5.46 -8.31
N LYS A 64 8.99 -6.05 -8.05
CA LYS A 64 8.24 -6.76 -9.09
C LYS A 64 7.43 -5.72 -9.87
N TYR A 65 7.74 -5.58 -11.16
CA TYR A 65 7.02 -4.73 -12.11
C TYR A 65 5.60 -5.29 -12.35
N GLN A 66 4.71 -5.09 -11.38
CA GLN A 66 3.25 -5.36 -11.47
C GLN A 66 2.51 -4.81 -10.24
N LYS A 67 2.97 -3.69 -9.68
CA LYS A 67 2.26 -2.99 -8.60
C LYS A 67 1.34 -1.95 -9.24
N GLY A 68 0.23 -2.42 -9.78
CA GLY A 68 -0.60 -1.62 -10.69
C GLY A 68 -2.10 -1.87 -10.57
N VAL A 69 -2.62 -2.06 -9.35
CA VAL A 69 -3.95 -1.58 -8.92
C VAL A 69 -3.81 -1.40 -7.40
N PRO A 70 -4.19 -0.26 -6.79
CA PRO A 70 -4.43 -0.23 -5.35
C PRO A 70 -5.39 -1.38 -5.06
N GLU A 71 -5.04 -2.34 -4.21
CA GLU A 71 -5.99 -3.38 -3.81
C GLU A 71 -7.24 -2.65 -3.32
N LEU A 72 -8.32 -2.75 -4.10
CA LEU A 72 -9.60 -2.15 -3.71
C LEU A 72 -9.94 -2.70 -2.33
N PRO A 73 -10.63 -1.93 -1.46
CA PRO A 73 -11.11 -2.46 -0.19
C PRO A 73 -11.79 -3.81 -0.44
N GLU A 74 -11.55 -4.80 0.42
CA GLU A 74 -12.05 -6.17 0.24
C GLU A 74 -13.54 -6.22 -0.14
N ILE A 75 -14.33 -5.30 0.42
CA ILE A 75 -15.75 -5.08 0.12
C ILE A 75 -16.01 -4.78 -1.36
N GLU A 76 -15.22 -3.92 -1.99
CA GLU A 76 -15.39 -3.58 -3.41
C GLU A 76 -14.98 -4.72 -4.33
N GLN A 77 -13.93 -5.46 -3.97
CA GLN A 77 -13.53 -6.67 -4.70
C GLN A 77 -14.66 -7.71 -4.67
N LEU A 78 -15.25 -7.93 -3.49
CA LEU A 78 -16.37 -8.85 -3.30
C LEU A 78 -17.61 -8.41 -4.09
N LYS A 79 -17.92 -7.10 -4.16
CA LYS A 79 -19.03 -6.58 -4.98
C LYS A 79 -18.83 -6.83 -6.47
N ILE A 80 -17.62 -6.65 -6.98
CA ILE A 80 -17.29 -6.94 -8.38
C ILE A 80 -17.43 -8.43 -8.67
N ALA A 81 -16.89 -9.28 -7.80
CA ALA A 81 -16.98 -10.73 -7.93
C ALA A 81 -18.45 -11.22 -7.89
N LEU A 82 -19.27 -10.67 -7.01
CA LEU A 82 -20.70 -10.98 -6.93
C LEU A 82 -21.41 -10.65 -8.25
N ARG A 83 -21.18 -9.45 -8.80
CA ARG A 83 -21.78 -9.04 -10.08
C ARG A 83 -21.38 -9.95 -11.24
N GLN A 84 -20.11 -10.38 -11.29
CA GLN A 84 -19.65 -11.34 -12.29
C GLN A 84 -20.37 -12.68 -12.17
N LYS A 85 -20.52 -13.18 -10.93
CA LYS A 85 -21.23 -14.44 -10.65
C LYS A 85 -22.72 -14.37 -10.99
N GLU A 86 -23.36 -13.23 -10.72
CA GLU A 86 -24.76 -13.00 -11.11
C GLU A 86 -24.93 -13.05 -12.64
N LEU A 87 -24.01 -12.45 -13.38
CA LEU A 87 -24.04 -12.42 -14.84
C LEU A 87 -23.80 -13.82 -15.44
N GLU A 88 -22.86 -14.60 -14.88
CA GLU A 88 -22.66 -16.01 -15.24
C GLU A 88 -23.95 -16.83 -15.03
N LEU A 89 -24.61 -16.66 -13.89
CA LEU A 89 -25.86 -17.35 -13.59
C LEU A 89 -26.98 -16.94 -14.54
N GLU A 90 -27.06 -15.67 -14.93
CA GLU A 90 -28.05 -15.18 -15.88
C GLU A 90 -27.85 -15.82 -17.27
N ILE A 91 -26.60 -15.88 -17.74
CA ILE A 91 -26.25 -16.54 -19.00
C ILE A 91 -26.62 -18.03 -18.95
N LEU A 92 -26.26 -18.72 -17.87
CA LEU A 92 -26.59 -20.15 -17.68
C LEU A 92 -28.10 -20.40 -17.65
N LYS A 93 -28.87 -19.51 -17.02
CA LYS A 93 -30.34 -19.60 -17.01
C LYS A 93 -30.91 -19.41 -18.42
N LYS A 94 -30.42 -18.42 -19.18
CA LYS A 94 -30.83 -18.19 -20.57
C LYS A 94 -30.51 -19.41 -21.45
N TYR A 95 -29.32 -19.99 -21.31
CA TYR A 95 -28.93 -21.19 -22.04
C TYR A 95 -29.86 -22.38 -21.75
N LYS A 96 -30.11 -22.69 -20.47
CA LYS A 96 -31.04 -23.76 -20.08
C LYS A 96 -32.47 -23.55 -20.57
N ALA A 97 -32.92 -22.30 -20.70
CA ALA A 97 -34.24 -21.99 -21.23
C ALA A 97 -34.33 -22.23 -22.75
N LEU A 98 -33.22 -22.06 -23.47
CA LEU A 98 -33.13 -22.36 -24.91
C LEU A 98 -33.03 -23.86 -25.18
N GLU A 99 -32.32 -24.64 -24.36
CA GLU A 99 -32.24 -26.11 -24.50
C GLU A 99 -33.57 -26.84 -24.22
N ARG A 100 -34.52 -26.19 -23.55
CA ARG A 100 -35.84 -26.77 -23.22
C ARG A 100 -36.92 -26.44 -24.26
N LYS A 101 -36.59 -25.69 -25.30
CA LYS A 101 -37.44 -25.41 -26.47
C LYS A 101 -37.06 -26.36 -27.61
#